data_AF-A0A842MC03-F1
#
_entry.id   AF-A0A842MC03-F1
#
_cell.length_a   1.000
_cell.length_b   1.000
_cell.length_c   1.000
_cell.angle_alpha   90.00
_cell.angle_beta   90.00
_cell.angle_gamma   90.00
#
_symmetry.space_group_name_H-M   'P 1'
#
loop_
_entity.id
_entity.type
_entity.pdbx_description
1 polymer ?
#
loop_
_entity_poly.entity_id
_entity_poly.type
_entity_poly.pdbx_seq_one_letter_code
_entity_poly.pdbx_strand_id
1 'polypeptide(L)'
;MSFEISERDLSGRAGVLRTRRGEVKTPCLMPVINPVKNSIPPRELKDLFGYDMIITNSYLILKHFGSDAPDVHELTGYEGTIMTDSGAYQLLIYGGVETDPIEIVKFQERIGSDIGVILDTPTGGFASRPEAEKTVEETIKRARSSLEFRDDPTMLWAGPIQGGRYLDLVRKCARIMGSMDFQTHPLGSPVQIMEGYDYPTLVDMIVTVKRNLPPDRPLHLFGAGHPMMLAMGVALGCDLFDSAAYALFAKDDRYMTVRGTFRLDRLSELPCNCPICSRLSQKDLLDMPKKNREEALARHNLYVTSSEMRAIRQALREGSLWELVETRSRSHPKLYEAFKRLGKYTNYLEENDPVIGKEPRGIFIYDRRSLIRPEVIRHRKRIIENYSRPVCKEIGVFLQNPPEKPYIRSKEYQDALKILPEGEFHICFYGEPFGVVPSELSETFPLSQYECSQGTGMDVSRDLRKFIRANSYRKVFIIDPGSSIMIEGAMTLRSIEDVRGHLDEDNP
;
A
#
# COMPACT_ATOMS: atom_id res chain seq x y z
N MET A 1 -13.61 -14.20 -15.72
CA MET A 1 -13.18 -13.36 -14.59
C MET A 1 -11.85 -13.90 -14.10
N SER A 2 -10.77 -13.10 -14.15
CA SER A 2 -9.40 -13.59 -13.90
C SER A 2 -8.87 -13.28 -12.50
N PHE A 3 -9.49 -12.38 -11.72
CA PHE A 3 -8.97 -11.95 -10.43
C PHE A 3 -10.01 -12.02 -9.32
N GLU A 4 -9.65 -12.65 -8.21
CA GLU A 4 -10.49 -12.80 -7.02
C GLU A 4 -9.77 -12.23 -5.79
N ILE A 5 -10.48 -11.46 -4.97
CA ILE A 5 -9.93 -10.82 -3.76
C ILE A 5 -10.38 -11.61 -2.54
N SER A 6 -9.44 -12.10 -1.74
CA SER A 6 -9.74 -12.85 -0.51
C SER A 6 -9.76 -11.96 0.73
N GLU A 7 -8.87 -10.96 0.79
CA GLU A 7 -8.65 -10.11 1.97
C GLU A 7 -8.26 -8.69 1.57
N ARG A 8 -8.49 -7.75 2.48
CA ARG A 8 -8.13 -6.34 2.34
C ARG A 8 -7.66 -5.79 3.66
N ASP A 9 -6.70 -4.88 3.56
CA ASP A 9 -6.26 -3.99 4.64
C ASP A 9 -5.77 -2.71 3.96
N LEU A 10 -6.29 -1.55 4.39
CA LEU A 10 -6.19 -0.30 3.65
C LEU A 10 -6.74 -0.46 2.21
N SER A 11 -6.04 0.05 1.20
CA SER A 11 -6.36 -0.25 -0.21
C SER A 11 -5.66 -1.51 -0.73
N GLY A 12 -4.86 -2.18 0.10
CA GLY A 12 -4.14 -3.40 -0.24
C GLY A 12 -5.05 -4.62 -0.31
N ARG A 13 -4.68 -5.57 -1.17
CA ARG A 13 -5.53 -6.73 -1.49
C ARG A 13 -4.70 -7.99 -1.60
N ALA A 14 -5.03 -9.00 -0.80
CA ALA A 14 -4.62 -10.36 -1.10
C ALA A 14 -5.67 -11.01 -1.99
N GLY A 15 -5.20 -11.73 -3.00
CA GLY A 15 -6.06 -12.31 -4.02
C GLY A 15 -5.37 -13.34 -4.88
N VAL A 16 -6.09 -13.85 -5.87
CA VAL A 16 -5.61 -14.84 -6.83
C VAL A 16 -5.91 -14.36 -8.24
N LEU A 17 -4.87 -14.22 -9.05
CA LEU A 17 -4.94 -14.01 -10.48
C LEU A 17 -4.85 -15.38 -11.18
N ARG A 18 -5.93 -15.81 -11.84
CA ARG A 18 -6.01 -17.03 -12.63
C ARG A 18 -5.53 -16.76 -14.05
N THR A 19 -4.52 -17.48 -14.49
CA THR A 19 -4.00 -17.50 -15.86
C THR A 19 -4.21 -18.88 -16.48
N ARG A 20 -3.94 -19.02 -17.78
CA ARG A 20 -4.00 -20.33 -18.47
C ARG A 20 -3.04 -21.39 -17.92
N ARG A 21 -1.98 -20.98 -17.21
CA ARG A 21 -0.96 -21.89 -16.65
C ARG A 21 -1.00 -22.02 -15.12
N GLY A 22 -1.89 -21.30 -14.44
CA GLY A 22 -2.11 -21.51 -13.02
C GLY A 22 -2.59 -20.29 -12.27
N GLU A 23 -2.46 -20.37 -10.96
CA GLU A 23 -2.89 -19.33 -10.03
C GLU A 23 -1.67 -18.54 -9.52
N VAL A 24 -1.77 -17.21 -9.55
CA VAL A 24 -0.75 -16.29 -9.03
C VAL A 24 -1.32 -15.58 -7.81
N LYS A 25 -0.68 -15.76 -6.65
CA LYS A 25 -1.08 -15.08 -5.40
C LYS A 25 -0.65 -13.61 -5.45
N THR A 26 -1.58 -12.69 -5.20
CA THR A 26 -1.29 -11.26 -5.06
C THR A 26 -1.27 -10.84 -3.58
N PRO A 27 -0.51 -9.80 -3.20
CA PRO A 27 0.49 -9.10 -4.02
C PRO A 27 1.66 -10.00 -4.45
N CYS A 28 2.14 -9.79 -5.68
CA CYS A 28 3.18 -10.57 -6.34
C CYS A 28 4.30 -9.67 -6.87
N LEU A 29 5.55 -10.05 -6.64
CA LEU A 29 6.72 -9.48 -7.32
C LEU A 29 7.21 -10.47 -8.37
N MET A 30 7.36 -10.01 -9.61
CA MET A 30 7.86 -10.78 -10.74
C MET A 30 9.35 -10.45 -10.96
N PRO A 31 10.27 -11.41 -10.73
CA PRO A 31 11.65 -11.23 -11.16
C PRO A 31 11.70 -11.02 -12.68
N VAL A 32 12.37 -9.96 -13.11
CA VAL A 32 12.66 -9.75 -14.54
C VAL A 32 13.79 -10.70 -14.93
N ILE A 33 13.57 -11.50 -15.96
CA ILE A 33 14.60 -12.37 -16.54
C ILE A 33 14.99 -11.87 -17.93
N ASN A 34 16.28 -11.99 -18.24
CA ASN A 34 16.78 -11.73 -19.58
C ASN A 34 16.60 -13.02 -20.42
N PRO A 35 16.07 -12.94 -21.64
CA PRO A 35 15.79 -14.14 -22.44
C PRO A 35 17.03 -14.91 -22.89
N VAL A 36 18.22 -14.32 -22.81
CA VAL A 36 19.49 -14.92 -23.27
C VAL A 36 20.38 -15.34 -22.10
N LYS A 37 20.56 -14.46 -21.10
CA LYS A 37 21.53 -14.69 -20.03
C LYS A 37 20.99 -14.29 -18.67
N ASN A 38 20.75 -15.30 -17.84
CA ASN A 38 20.34 -15.13 -16.45
C ASN A 38 21.47 -15.53 -15.50
N SER A 39 21.63 -14.78 -14.40
CA SER A 39 22.51 -15.18 -13.30
C SER A 39 21.93 -16.33 -12.50
N ILE A 40 20.60 -16.44 -12.45
CA ILE A 40 19.85 -17.49 -11.76
C ILE A 40 18.99 -18.23 -12.80
N PRO A 41 19.04 -19.57 -12.87
CA PRO A 41 18.15 -20.33 -13.75
C PRO A 41 16.67 -20.03 -13.44
N PRO A 42 15.82 -19.71 -14.44
CA PRO A 42 14.42 -19.34 -14.18
C PRO A 42 13.63 -20.37 -13.38
N ARG A 43 13.83 -21.68 -13.60
CA ARG A 43 13.21 -22.75 -12.80
C ARG A 43 13.35 -22.55 -11.29
N GLU A 44 14.54 -22.09 -10.85
CA GLU A 44 14.83 -21.91 -9.43
C GLU A 44 14.05 -20.76 -8.80
N LEU A 45 13.58 -19.79 -9.60
CA LEU A 45 12.74 -18.68 -9.13
C LEU A 45 11.45 -19.22 -8.48
N LYS A 46 10.85 -20.26 -9.05
CA LYS A 46 9.70 -20.94 -8.46
C LYS A 46 10.13 -21.86 -7.32
N ASP A 47 11.03 -22.79 -7.60
CA ASP A 47 11.36 -23.90 -6.69
C ASP A 47 11.99 -23.44 -5.37
N LEU A 48 12.86 -22.44 -5.40
CA LEU A 48 13.63 -22.01 -4.23
C LEU A 48 13.06 -20.75 -3.58
N PHE A 49 12.51 -19.83 -4.38
CA PHE A 49 12.09 -18.52 -3.90
C PHE A 49 10.56 -18.34 -3.85
N GLY A 50 9.80 -19.25 -4.47
CA GLY A 50 8.33 -19.20 -4.46
C GLY A 50 7.74 -18.07 -5.30
N TYR A 51 8.40 -17.67 -6.39
CA TYR A 51 7.80 -16.79 -7.38
C TYR A 51 6.90 -17.61 -8.30
N ASP A 52 5.58 -17.37 -8.23
CA ASP A 52 4.56 -18.02 -9.08
C ASP A 52 4.50 -17.42 -10.51
N MET A 53 5.12 -16.24 -10.67
CA MET A 53 5.10 -15.48 -11.92
C MET A 53 6.44 -14.77 -12.14
N ILE A 54 6.87 -14.69 -13.40
CA ILE A 54 8.04 -13.93 -13.86
C ILE A 54 7.66 -13.01 -15.01
N ILE A 55 8.56 -12.09 -15.34
CA ILE A 55 8.42 -11.24 -16.53
C ILE A 55 9.69 -11.31 -17.39
N THR A 56 9.52 -11.34 -18.69
CA THR A 56 10.61 -11.17 -19.67
C THR A 56 10.21 -10.18 -20.76
N ASN A 57 11.03 -9.99 -21.77
CA ASN A 57 10.84 -8.96 -22.78
C ASN A 57 10.69 -9.60 -24.17
N SER A 58 9.50 -9.51 -24.76
CA SER A 58 9.20 -10.13 -26.05
C SER A 58 10.00 -9.50 -27.19
N TYR A 59 10.25 -8.20 -27.14
CA TYR A 59 11.06 -7.52 -28.15
C TYR A 59 12.51 -8.05 -28.17
N LEU A 60 13.12 -8.28 -27.00
CA LEU A 60 14.45 -8.91 -26.94
C LEU A 60 14.42 -10.34 -27.47
N ILE A 61 13.36 -11.11 -27.20
CA ILE A 61 13.21 -12.46 -27.78
C ILE A 61 13.14 -12.37 -29.30
N LEU A 62 12.27 -11.52 -29.85
CA LEU A 62 12.13 -11.31 -31.29
C LEU A 62 13.45 -10.89 -31.94
N LYS A 63 14.18 -9.96 -31.33
CA LYS A 63 15.46 -9.48 -31.84
C LYS A 63 16.55 -10.56 -31.85
N HIS A 64 16.56 -11.43 -30.85
CA HIS A 64 17.61 -12.45 -30.71
C HIS A 64 17.32 -13.76 -31.45
N PHE A 65 16.06 -14.17 -31.50
CA PHE A 65 15.63 -15.46 -32.03
C PHE A 65 14.78 -15.35 -33.30
N GLY A 66 14.41 -14.14 -33.72
CA GLY A 66 13.59 -13.90 -34.90
C GLY A 66 12.13 -14.32 -34.72
N SER A 67 11.39 -14.30 -35.83
CA SER A 67 9.99 -14.73 -35.92
C SER A 67 9.79 -16.23 -35.69
N ASP A 68 10.85 -17.01 -35.56
CA ASP A 68 10.82 -18.46 -35.32
C ASP A 68 11.22 -18.80 -33.88
N ALA A 69 11.24 -17.81 -32.97
CA ALA A 69 11.54 -18.06 -31.57
C ALA A 69 10.61 -19.15 -30.99
N PRO A 70 11.13 -20.07 -30.16
CA PRO A 70 10.34 -21.13 -29.53
C PRO A 70 9.33 -20.55 -28.52
N ASP A 71 8.46 -21.41 -27.99
CA ASP A 71 7.57 -21.06 -26.88
C ASP A 71 8.39 -20.50 -25.70
N VAL A 72 7.86 -19.48 -25.02
CA VAL A 72 8.57 -18.74 -23.97
C VAL A 72 8.85 -19.60 -22.74
N HIS A 73 8.03 -20.62 -22.48
CA HIS A 73 8.27 -21.58 -21.40
C HIS A 73 9.36 -22.58 -21.78
N GLU A 74 9.40 -23.03 -23.04
CA GLU A 74 10.49 -23.87 -23.53
C GLU A 74 11.82 -23.12 -23.49
N LEU A 75 11.80 -21.85 -23.90
CA LEU A 75 12.98 -20.97 -23.90
C LEU A 75 13.54 -20.75 -22.49
N THR A 76 12.66 -20.57 -21.50
CA THR A 76 13.05 -20.18 -20.13
C THR A 76 13.17 -21.37 -19.19
N GLY A 77 12.53 -22.50 -19.50
CA GLY A 77 12.37 -23.65 -18.61
C GLY A 77 11.54 -23.33 -17.36
N TYR A 78 10.65 -22.33 -17.41
CA TYR A 78 9.85 -21.90 -16.27
C TYR A 78 8.39 -22.38 -16.36
N GLU A 79 7.94 -23.09 -15.34
CA GLU A 79 6.61 -23.73 -15.29
C GLU A 79 5.53 -22.87 -14.59
N GLY A 80 5.85 -21.65 -14.18
CA GLY A 80 4.86 -20.70 -13.64
C GLY A 80 4.28 -19.79 -14.72
N THR A 81 3.57 -18.74 -14.32
CA THR A 81 3.03 -17.75 -15.26
C THR A 81 4.16 -16.85 -15.81
N ILE A 82 4.19 -16.62 -17.13
CA ILE A 82 5.12 -15.69 -17.77
C ILE A 82 4.37 -14.49 -18.35
N MET A 83 4.71 -13.30 -17.85
CA MET A 83 4.36 -12.05 -18.52
C MET A 83 5.47 -11.65 -19.50
N THR A 84 5.09 -11.10 -20.65
CA THR A 84 6.04 -10.51 -21.59
C THR A 84 5.79 -9.02 -21.74
N ASP A 85 6.80 -8.22 -21.40
CA ASP A 85 6.84 -6.81 -21.73
C ASP A 85 7.11 -6.62 -23.22
N SER A 86 6.52 -5.57 -23.80
CA SER A 86 6.58 -5.20 -25.21
C SER A 86 7.90 -4.54 -25.61
N GLY A 87 8.72 -4.15 -24.62
CA GLY A 87 9.98 -3.45 -24.85
C GLY A 87 9.84 -1.93 -24.97
N ALA A 88 8.69 -1.39 -24.55
CA ALA A 88 8.44 0.04 -24.52
C ALA A 88 9.47 0.82 -23.69
N TYR A 89 10.00 0.25 -22.60
CA TYR A 89 11.07 0.88 -21.82
C TYR A 89 12.37 1.05 -22.61
N GLN A 90 12.71 0.11 -23.49
CA GLN A 90 13.86 0.24 -24.39
C GLN A 90 13.64 1.36 -25.42
N LEU A 91 12.40 1.62 -25.86
CA LEU A 91 12.08 2.79 -26.70
C LEU A 91 12.46 4.10 -25.99
N LEU A 92 12.16 4.21 -24.68
CA LEU A 92 12.47 5.39 -23.88
C LEU A 92 13.98 5.62 -23.71
N ILE A 93 14.75 4.55 -23.46
CA ILE A 93 16.20 4.67 -23.21
C ILE A 93 16.99 4.84 -24.51
N TYR A 94 16.72 4.00 -25.50
CA TYR A 94 17.61 3.85 -26.65
C TYR A 94 17.19 4.69 -27.85
N GLY A 95 16.00 5.31 -27.81
CA GLY A 95 15.50 6.17 -28.88
C GLY A 95 15.32 5.41 -30.19
N GLY A 96 14.09 4.97 -30.45
CA GLY A 96 13.73 4.37 -31.73
C GLY A 96 13.88 2.85 -31.76
N VAL A 97 12.74 2.20 -31.82
CA VAL A 97 12.60 0.92 -32.49
C VAL A 97 11.35 1.04 -33.37
N GLU A 98 11.53 0.80 -34.67
CA GLU A 98 10.44 0.59 -35.62
C GLU A 98 9.92 -0.84 -35.43
N THR A 99 9.14 -1.07 -34.38
CA THR A 99 8.36 -2.33 -34.30
C THR A 99 6.89 -1.98 -34.32
N ASP A 100 6.17 -2.63 -35.23
CA ASP A 100 4.74 -2.47 -35.36
C ASP A 100 4.05 -2.99 -34.07
N PRO A 101 3.21 -2.18 -33.39
CA PRO A 101 2.40 -2.65 -32.28
C PRO A 101 1.66 -3.97 -32.56
N ILE A 102 1.22 -4.18 -33.81
CA ILE A 102 0.50 -5.39 -34.23
C ILE A 102 1.45 -6.60 -34.27
N GLU A 103 2.67 -6.43 -34.78
CA GLU A 103 3.68 -7.48 -34.81
C GLU A 103 4.00 -7.97 -33.40
N ILE A 104 4.14 -7.06 -32.43
CA ILE A 104 4.38 -7.41 -31.02
C ILE A 104 3.20 -8.18 -30.40
N VAL A 105 1.96 -7.85 -30.75
CA VAL A 105 0.79 -8.60 -30.28
C VAL A 105 0.83 -10.03 -30.80
N LYS A 106 0.94 -10.20 -32.12
CA LYS A 106 1.00 -11.52 -32.76
C LYS A 106 2.19 -12.34 -32.29
N PHE A 107 3.33 -11.69 -32.09
CA PHE A 107 4.54 -12.35 -31.61
C PHE A 107 4.36 -12.90 -30.19
N GLN A 108 3.75 -12.13 -29.28
CA GLN A 108 3.51 -12.60 -27.91
C GLN A 108 2.52 -13.77 -27.85
N GLU A 109 1.48 -13.76 -28.68
CA GLU A 109 0.56 -14.91 -28.82
C GLU A 109 1.31 -16.14 -29.36
N ARG A 110 2.13 -15.96 -30.41
CA ARG A 110 2.90 -17.03 -31.05
C ARG A 110 3.88 -17.71 -30.10
N ILE A 111 4.57 -16.95 -29.25
CA ILE A 111 5.51 -17.51 -28.25
C ILE A 111 4.80 -18.04 -26.99
N GLY A 112 3.47 -18.03 -26.93
CA GLY A 112 2.72 -18.64 -25.83
C GLY A 112 2.78 -17.88 -24.50
N SER A 113 2.95 -16.55 -24.53
CA SER A 113 2.95 -15.71 -23.32
C SER A 113 1.65 -15.83 -22.52
N ASP A 114 1.70 -15.94 -21.19
CA ASP A 114 0.46 -16.02 -20.40
C ASP A 114 -0.22 -14.67 -20.23
N ILE A 115 0.58 -13.61 -20.06
CA ILE A 115 0.10 -12.23 -20.01
C ILE A 115 0.95 -11.35 -20.93
N GLY A 116 0.33 -10.76 -21.94
CA GLY A 116 1.00 -9.85 -22.86
C GLY A 116 0.85 -8.40 -22.44
N VAL A 117 1.91 -7.61 -22.60
CA VAL A 117 1.84 -6.16 -22.50
C VAL A 117 1.79 -5.59 -23.90
N ILE A 118 0.87 -4.65 -24.17
CA ILE A 118 0.83 -3.95 -25.46
C ILE A 118 2.03 -3.00 -25.60
N LEU A 119 2.37 -2.63 -26.83
CA LEU A 119 3.43 -1.66 -27.09
C LEU A 119 2.96 -0.23 -26.79
N ASP A 120 3.02 0.18 -25.52
CA ASP A 120 2.69 1.53 -25.10
C ASP A 120 3.81 2.53 -25.40
N THR A 121 3.55 3.83 -25.16
CA THR A 121 4.55 4.89 -25.30
C THR A 121 4.86 5.48 -23.93
N PRO A 122 6.01 5.14 -23.30
CA PRO A 122 6.32 5.63 -21.97
C PRO A 122 6.47 7.15 -21.94
N THR A 123 5.73 7.81 -21.06
CA THR A 123 5.84 9.26 -20.84
C THR A 123 7.21 9.67 -20.30
N GLY A 124 7.82 8.84 -19.45
CA GLY A 124 9.01 9.21 -18.68
C GLY A 124 8.70 10.15 -17.51
N GLY A 125 9.67 10.32 -16.62
CA GLY A 125 9.56 11.09 -15.38
C GLY A 125 9.75 12.60 -15.54
N PHE A 126 10.26 13.06 -16.69
CA PHE A 126 10.65 14.45 -16.95
C PHE A 126 10.06 15.04 -18.24
N ALA A 127 9.13 14.34 -18.90
CA ALA A 127 8.48 14.87 -20.11
C ALA A 127 7.71 16.16 -19.82
N SER A 128 7.69 17.04 -20.81
CA SER A 128 6.81 18.21 -20.81
C SER A 128 5.34 17.79 -20.91
N ARG A 129 4.41 18.69 -20.54
CA ARG A 129 2.98 18.40 -20.62
C ARG A 129 2.50 18.03 -22.04
N PRO A 130 2.91 18.75 -23.11
CA PRO A 130 2.53 18.38 -24.47
C PRO A 130 3.07 17.00 -24.90
N GLU A 131 4.31 16.66 -24.52
CA GLU A 131 4.87 15.33 -24.77
C GLU A 131 4.10 14.25 -24.03
N ALA A 132 3.78 14.46 -22.75
CA ALA A 132 2.99 13.54 -21.96
C ALA A 132 1.60 13.31 -22.57
N GLU A 133 0.93 14.35 -23.05
CA GLU A 133 -0.36 14.24 -23.73
C GLU A 133 -0.26 13.38 -25.00
N LYS A 134 0.76 13.62 -25.83
CA LYS A 134 1.04 12.80 -27.02
C LYS A 134 1.27 11.33 -26.67
N THR A 135 2.05 11.04 -25.61
CA THR A 135 2.30 9.65 -25.19
C THR A 135 1.03 8.93 -24.73
N VAL A 136 0.13 9.64 -24.04
CA VAL A 136 -1.16 9.09 -23.59
C VAL A 136 -2.07 8.82 -24.78
N GLU A 137 -2.16 9.73 -25.73
CA GLU A 137 -2.98 9.58 -26.93
C GLU A 137 -2.52 8.41 -27.79
N GLU A 138 -1.22 8.30 -28.04
CA GLU A 138 -0.64 7.20 -28.79
C GLU A 138 -0.81 5.86 -28.07
N THR A 139 -0.63 5.82 -26.74
CA THR A 139 -0.88 4.61 -25.94
C THR A 139 -2.33 4.15 -26.05
N ILE A 140 -3.30 5.06 -25.95
CA ILE A 140 -4.73 4.75 -26.10
C ILE A 140 -5.05 4.25 -27.52
N LYS A 141 -4.46 4.89 -28.54
CA LYS A 141 -4.64 4.48 -29.94
C LYS A 141 -4.13 3.06 -30.17
N ARG A 142 -2.92 2.73 -29.69
CA ARG A 142 -2.34 1.39 -29.78
C ARG A 142 -3.11 0.36 -28.97
N ALA A 143 -3.64 0.75 -27.81
CA ALA A 143 -4.51 -0.12 -27.02
C ALA A 143 -5.78 -0.52 -27.81
N ARG A 144 -6.45 0.44 -28.46
CA ARG A 144 -7.61 0.15 -29.32
C ARG A 144 -7.26 -0.78 -30.46
N SER A 145 -6.21 -0.45 -31.20
CA SER A 145 -5.75 -1.28 -32.32
C SER A 145 -5.40 -2.70 -31.86
N SER A 146 -4.70 -2.85 -30.72
CA SER A 146 -4.31 -4.16 -30.21
C SER A 146 -5.48 -5.10 -29.94
N LEU A 147 -6.67 -4.58 -29.61
CA LEU A 147 -7.85 -5.42 -29.37
C LEU A 147 -8.35 -6.11 -30.63
N GLU A 148 -8.19 -5.48 -31.80
CA GLU A 148 -8.65 -5.98 -33.09
C GLU A 148 -7.77 -7.12 -33.63
N PHE A 149 -6.54 -7.24 -33.11
CA PHE A 149 -5.54 -8.20 -33.58
C PHE A 149 -5.21 -9.31 -32.58
N ARG A 150 -6.00 -9.46 -31.52
CA ARG A 150 -5.87 -10.60 -30.59
C ARG A 150 -6.68 -11.77 -31.09
N ASP A 151 -6.02 -12.91 -31.27
CA ASP A 151 -6.67 -14.15 -31.71
C ASP A 151 -6.82 -15.15 -30.56
N ASP A 152 -6.05 -15.01 -29.49
CA ASP A 152 -6.01 -15.96 -28.37
C ASP A 152 -6.84 -15.48 -27.16
N PRO A 153 -8.06 -16.03 -26.94
CA PRO A 153 -8.91 -15.62 -25.84
C PRO A 153 -8.45 -16.17 -24.48
N THR A 154 -7.47 -17.08 -24.45
CA THR A 154 -6.93 -17.67 -23.22
C THR A 154 -5.78 -16.87 -22.62
N MET A 155 -5.14 -16.04 -23.46
CA MET A 155 -4.10 -15.11 -23.05
C MET A 155 -4.68 -13.90 -22.35
N LEU A 156 -4.08 -13.48 -21.24
CA LEU A 156 -4.45 -12.22 -20.60
C LEU A 156 -3.66 -11.06 -21.23
N TRP A 157 -4.23 -9.85 -21.16
CA TRP A 157 -3.60 -8.65 -21.67
C TRP A 157 -3.53 -7.55 -20.63
N ALA A 158 -2.37 -6.89 -20.60
CA ALA A 158 -2.07 -5.76 -19.76
C ALA A 158 -2.19 -4.46 -20.55
N GLY A 159 -2.95 -3.50 -20.03
CA GLY A 159 -3.16 -2.18 -20.62
C GLY A 159 -2.46 -1.09 -19.81
N PRO A 160 -1.27 -0.60 -20.23
CA PRO A 160 -0.48 0.37 -19.47
C PRO A 160 -1.16 1.74 -19.36
N ILE A 161 -1.00 2.36 -18.19
CA ILE A 161 -1.47 3.71 -17.87
C ILE A 161 -0.29 4.66 -17.91
N GLN A 162 -0.37 5.67 -18.78
CA GLN A 162 0.66 6.68 -18.99
C GLN A 162 0.19 8.08 -18.53
N GLY A 163 1.07 9.08 -18.63
CA GLY A 163 0.82 10.46 -18.22
C GLY A 163 1.83 11.00 -17.21
N GLY A 164 2.66 10.13 -16.63
CA GLY A 164 3.75 10.52 -15.71
C GLY A 164 3.25 11.35 -14.53
N ARG A 165 3.86 12.52 -14.32
CA ARG A 165 3.52 13.43 -13.21
C ARG A 165 2.21 14.20 -13.38
N TYR A 166 1.63 14.19 -14.58
CA TYR A 166 0.41 14.94 -14.92
C TYR A 166 -0.83 14.13 -14.55
N LEU A 167 -1.32 14.30 -13.31
CA LEU A 167 -2.40 13.47 -12.75
C LEU A 167 -3.73 13.55 -13.52
N ASP A 168 -3.98 14.65 -14.24
CA ASP A 168 -5.13 14.78 -15.15
C ASP A 168 -5.00 13.84 -16.36
N LEU A 169 -3.79 13.70 -16.92
CA LEU A 169 -3.49 12.77 -18.00
C LEU A 169 -3.51 11.32 -17.52
N VAL A 170 -2.94 11.04 -16.34
CA VAL A 170 -3.02 9.71 -15.69
C VAL A 170 -4.48 9.30 -15.50
N ARG A 171 -5.33 10.22 -15.03
CA ARG A 171 -6.78 10.00 -14.89
C ARG A 171 -7.44 9.70 -16.23
N LYS A 172 -7.16 10.50 -17.27
CA LYS A 172 -7.70 10.32 -18.64
C LYS A 172 -7.35 8.92 -19.16
N CYS A 173 -6.07 8.55 -19.06
CA CYS A 173 -5.56 7.26 -19.51
C CYS A 173 -6.19 6.10 -18.73
N ALA A 174 -6.23 6.17 -17.38
CA ALA A 174 -6.83 5.15 -16.53
C ALA A 174 -8.30 4.88 -16.85
N ARG A 175 -9.12 5.92 -17.02
CA ARG A 175 -10.55 5.75 -17.34
C ARG A 175 -10.78 5.08 -18.69
N ILE A 176 -10.03 5.51 -19.70
CA ILE A 176 -10.18 5.00 -21.08
C ILE A 176 -9.64 3.57 -21.18
N MET A 177 -8.49 3.29 -20.57
CA MET A 177 -7.91 1.95 -20.57
C MET A 177 -8.76 0.97 -19.75
N GLY A 178 -9.29 1.42 -18.62
CA GLY A 178 -10.15 0.63 -17.74
C GLY A 178 -11.52 0.31 -18.34
N SER A 179 -11.96 1.00 -19.40
CA SER A 179 -13.19 0.66 -20.13
C SER A 179 -12.97 -0.34 -21.28
N MET A 180 -11.72 -0.72 -21.55
CA MET A 180 -11.36 -1.68 -22.59
C MET A 180 -11.14 -3.08 -22.01
N ASP A 181 -11.14 -4.12 -22.85
CA ASP A 181 -10.93 -5.50 -22.40
C ASP A 181 -9.44 -5.80 -22.17
N PHE A 182 -8.94 -5.30 -21.03
CA PHE A 182 -7.65 -5.62 -20.45
C PHE A 182 -7.86 -6.19 -19.06
N GLN A 183 -7.08 -7.21 -18.70
CA GLN A 183 -7.25 -7.91 -17.44
C GLN A 183 -6.34 -7.40 -16.34
N THR A 184 -5.23 -6.74 -16.68
CA THR A 184 -4.34 -6.05 -15.73
C THR A 184 -3.97 -4.66 -16.25
N HIS A 185 -3.61 -3.76 -15.34
CA HIS A 185 -3.23 -2.39 -15.72
C HIS A 185 -1.89 -2.00 -15.09
N PRO A 186 -0.81 -1.99 -15.87
CA PRO A 186 0.45 -1.45 -15.41
C PRO A 186 0.44 0.07 -15.31
N LEU A 187 0.95 0.64 -14.22
CA LEU A 187 1.28 2.06 -14.14
C LEU A 187 2.66 2.28 -14.75
N GLY A 188 2.68 2.92 -15.91
CA GLY A 188 3.89 3.22 -16.68
C GLY A 188 4.60 4.48 -16.20
N SER A 189 5.89 4.58 -16.55
CA SER A 189 6.80 5.68 -16.18
C SER A 189 7.14 5.89 -14.68
N PRO A 190 6.93 4.96 -13.72
CA PRO A 190 7.34 5.19 -12.33
C PRO A 190 8.85 5.00 -12.11
N VAL A 191 9.58 4.32 -13.02
CA VAL A 191 10.99 3.95 -12.83
C VAL A 191 11.87 5.16 -12.54
N GLN A 192 11.85 6.16 -13.43
CA GLN A 192 12.66 7.40 -13.26
C GLN A 192 12.24 8.20 -12.02
N ILE A 193 10.97 8.11 -11.60
CA ILE A 193 10.45 8.76 -10.38
C ILE A 193 11.01 8.04 -9.14
N MET A 194 11.04 6.71 -9.16
CA MET A 194 11.60 5.90 -8.08
C MET A 194 13.14 6.02 -7.98
N GLU A 195 13.85 6.05 -9.10
CA GLU A 195 15.30 6.30 -9.14
C GLU A 195 15.66 7.67 -8.58
N GLY A 196 14.80 8.67 -8.81
CA GLY A 196 14.89 10.00 -8.20
C GLY A 196 14.41 10.09 -6.75
N TYR A 197 14.00 8.97 -6.12
CA TYR A 197 13.42 8.91 -4.78
C TYR A 197 12.20 9.83 -4.58
N ASP A 198 11.47 10.17 -5.65
CA ASP A 198 10.28 11.02 -5.60
C ASP A 198 9.03 10.20 -5.29
N TYR A 199 9.08 9.50 -4.16
CA TYR A 199 7.98 8.67 -3.67
C TYR A 199 6.69 9.45 -3.38
N PRO A 200 6.69 10.74 -2.97
CA PRO A 200 5.43 11.49 -2.85
C PRO A 200 4.66 11.61 -4.18
N THR A 201 5.37 11.84 -5.30
CA THR A 201 4.74 11.84 -6.63
C THR A 201 4.23 10.45 -6.99
N LEU A 202 4.97 9.39 -6.65
CA LEU A 202 4.53 8.02 -6.84
C LEU A 202 3.21 7.71 -6.09
N VAL A 203 3.07 8.17 -4.84
CA VAL A 203 1.81 8.05 -4.07
C VAL A 203 0.66 8.72 -4.83
N ASP A 204 0.86 9.96 -5.28
CA ASP A 204 -0.16 10.73 -6.00
C ASP A 204 -0.59 10.01 -7.30
N MET A 205 0.35 9.41 -8.03
CA MET A 205 0.09 8.62 -9.24
C MET A 205 -0.72 7.36 -8.95
N ILE A 206 -0.29 6.54 -7.99
CA ILE A 206 -0.96 5.26 -7.66
C ILE A 206 -2.41 5.51 -7.25
N VAL A 207 -2.66 6.46 -6.34
CA VAL A 207 -4.04 6.78 -5.90
C VAL A 207 -4.88 7.32 -7.06
N THR A 208 -4.29 8.12 -7.94
CA THR A 208 -4.99 8.64 -9.13
C THR A 208 -5.42 7.50 -10.04
N VAL A 209 -4.56 6.52 -10.29
CA VAL A 209 -4.90 5.34 -11.09
C VAL A 209 -5.98 4.51 -10.42
N LYS A 210 -5.82 4.15 -9.14
CA LYS A 210 -6.77 3.29 -8.41
C LYS A 210 -8.17 3.88 -8.31
N ARG A 211 -8.30 5.19 -8.18
CA ARG A 211 -9.60 5.88 -8.19
C ARG A 211 -10.32 5.88 -9.55
N ASN A 212 -9.63 5.48 -10.62
CA ASN A 212 -10.13 5.57 -12.00
C ASN A 212 -10.03 4.27 -12.78
N LEU A 213 -9.59 3.18 -12.14
CA LEU A 213 -9.63 1.84 -12.68
C LEU A 213 -10.79 1.04 -12.08
N PRO A 214 -11.33 0.06 -12.82
CA PRO A 214 -12.26 -0.90 -12.24
C PRO A 214 -11.65 -1.62 -11.02
N PRO A 215 -12.42 -1.79 -9.92
CA PRO A 215 -11.90 -2.38 -8.70
C PRO A 215 -11.62 -3.88 -8.82
N ASP A 216 -12.09 -4.55 -9.87
CA ASP A 216 -11.88 -5.98 -10.14
C ASP A 216 -10.59 -6.27 -10.93
N ARG A 217 -9.82 -5.24 -11.31
CA ARG A 217 -8.57 -5.40 -12.07
C ARG A 217 -7.32 -5.21 -11.20
N PRO A 218 -6.28 -6.05 -11.34
CA PRO A 218 -4.98 -5.83 -10.73
C PRO A 218 -4.27 -4.59 -11.27
N LEU A 219 -3.69 -3.80 -10.37
CA LEU A 219 -2.76 -2.71 -10.70
C LEU A 219 -1.32 -3.23 -10.58
N HIS A 220 -0.57 -3.12 -11.67
CA HIS A 220 0.85 -3.48 -11.72
C HIS A 220 1.70 -2.21 -11.62
N LEU A 221 2.62 -2.13 -10.65
CA LEU A 221 3.56 -1.02 -10.57
C LEU A 221 4.88 -1.38 -11.29
N PHE A 222 5.08 -0.84 -12.49
CA PHE A 222 6.23 -1.20 -13.32
C PHE A 222 7.59 -0.87 -12.66
N GLY A 223 8.54 -1.81 -12.72
CA GLY A 223 9.92 -1.65 -12.28
C GLY A 223 10.11 -1.43 -10.76
N ALA A 224 9.05 -1.54 -9.96
CA ALA A 224 9.11 -1.40 -8.52
C ALA A 224 9.57 -2.72 -7.87
N GLY A 225 10.86 -2.79 -7.52
CA GLY A 225 11.45 -4.01 -6.95
C GLY A 225 12.06 -3.91 -5.58
N HIS A 226 12.26 -2.70 -5.05
CA HIS A 226 13.04 -2.54 -3.84
C HIS A 226 12.16 -2.84 -2.61
N PRO A 227 12.53 -3.79 -1.72
CA PRO A 227 11.74 -4.21 -0.56
C PRO A 227 11.15 -3.06 0.28
N MET A 228 11.96 -2.03 0.57
CA MET A 228 11.58 -0.88 1.40
C MET A 228 10.25 -0.21 1.01
N MET A 229 9.85 -0.22 -0.27
CA MET A 229 8.68 0.51 -0.74
C MET A 229 7.47 -0.38 -1.03
N LEU A 230 7.66 -1.70 -1.11
CA LEU A 230 6.63 -2.63 -1.57
C LEU A 230 5.38 -2.58 -0.70
N ALA A 231 5.54 -2.57 0.63
CA ALA A 231 4.42 -2.47 1.57
C ALA A 231 3.56 -1.22 1.32
N MET A 232 4.20 -0.07 1.04
CA MET A 232 3.47 1.17 0.76
C MET A 232 2.76 1.12 -0.60
N GLY A 233 3.38 0.52 -1.62
CA GLY A 233 2.70 0.27 -2.90
C GLY A 233 1.45 -0.59 -2.74
N VAL A 234 1.55 -1.66 -1.94
CA VAL A 234 0.40 -2.53 -1.63
C VAL A 234 -0.68 -1.78 -0.86
N ALA A 235 -0.33 -1.03 0.19
CA ALA A 235 -1.29 -0.24 0.98
C ALA A 235 -2.07 0.79 0.15
N LEU A 236 -1.50 1.24 -0.96
CA LEU A 236 -2.15 2.14 -1.92
C LEU A 236 -2.99 1.42 -2.97
N GLY A 237 -2.84 0.09 -3.09
CA GLY A 237 -3.66 -0.79 -3.94
C GLY A 237 -2.97 -1.38 -5.15
N CYS A 238 -1.63 -1.41 -5.19
CA CYS A 238 -0.86 -2.19 -6.18
C CYS A 238 -0.87 -3.68 -5.82
N ASP A 239 -1.06 -4.53 -6.82
CA ASP A 239 -1.15 -5.99 -6.67
C ASP A 239 0.01 -6.72 -7.34
N LEU A 240 0.58 -6.15 -8.40
CA LEU A 240 1.71 -6.73 -9.13
C LEU A 240 2.88 -5.76 -9.14
N PHE A 241 4.08 -6.31 -9.11
CA PHE A 241 5.35 -5.59 -9.13
C PHE A 241 6.32 -6.36 -10.02
N ASP A 242 7.33 -5.70 -10.58
CA ASP A 242 8.42 -6.37 -11.27
C ASP A 242 9.76 -5.72 -11.01
N SER A 243 10.85 -6.50 -11.12
CA SER A 243 12.17 -5.91 -11.05
C SER A 243 13.32 -6.74 -11.61
N ALA A 244 14.23 -6.06 -12.30
CA ALA A 244 15.58 -6.54 -12.60
C ALA A 244 16.60 -6.19 -11.51
N ALA A 245 16.21 -5.41 -10.48
CA ALA A 245 17.12 -4.83 -9.51
C ALA A 245 17.90 -5.91 -8.72
N TYR A 246 17.30 -7.08 -8.44
CA TYR A 246 17.99 -8.17 -7.74
C TYR A 246 19.29 -8.59 -8.44
N ALA A 247 19.27 -8.66 -9.78
CA ALA A 247 20.41 -9.05 -10.60
C ALA A 247 21.31 -7.87 -10.93
N LEU A 248 20.75 -6.71 -11.26
CA LEU A 248 21.53 -5.50 -11.54
C LEU A 248 22.35 -5.07 -10.32
N PHE A 249 21.77 -5.13 -9.13
CA PHE A 249 22.45 -4.73 -7.91
C PHE A 249 23.55 -5.74 -7.57
N ALA A 250 23.30 -7.03 -7.77
CA ALA A 250 24.31 -8.05 -7.58
C ALA A 250 25.54 -7.85 -8.50
N LYS A 251 25.33 -7.48 -9.77
CA LYS A 251 26.42 -7.11 -10.70
C LYS A 251 27.28 -5.96 -10.18
N ASP A 252 26.67 -5.03 -9.47
CA ASP A 252 27.35 -3.87 -8.87
C ASP A 252 27.86 -4.11 -7.43
N ASP A 253 27.91 -5.36 -6.97
CA ASP A 253 28.24 -5.72 -5.58
C ASP A 253 27.34 -5.02 -4.54
N ARG A 254 26.07 -4.83 -4.88
CA ARG A 254 25.04 -4.23 -4.02
C ARG A 254 24.16 -5.29 -3.37
N TYR A 255 23.99 -5.15 -2.07
CA TYR A 255 23.27 -6.01 -1.14
C TYR A 255 21.96 -5.35 -0.70
N MET A 256 20.82 -5.96 -1.04
CA MET A 256 19.50 -5.44 -0.68
C MET A 256 19.10 -5.84 0.75
N THR A 257 18.32 -4.96 1.38
CA THR A 257 17.61 -5.22 2.63
C THR A 257 16.21 -4.59 2.57
N VAL A 258 15.38 -4.87 3.57
CA VAL A 258 14.10 -4.17 3.76
C VAL A 258 14.24 -2.68 4.11
N ARG A 259 15.45 -2.24 4.49
CA ARG A 259 15.75 -0.85 4.88
C ARG A 259 16.48 -0.04 3.82
N GLY A 260 17.00 -0.67 2.78
CA GLY A 260 17.96 0.00 1.91
C GLY A 260 18.81 -0.96 1.10
N THR A 261 19.68 -0.37 0.29
CA THR A 261 20.72 -1.07 -0.45
C THR A 261 22.08 -0.64 0.08
N PHE A 262 22.96 -1.61 0.31
CA PHE A 262 24.32 -1.39 0.80
C PHE A 262 25.32 -1.88 -0.23
N ARG A 263 26.54 -1.31 -0.26
CA ARG A 263 27.63 -1.94 -0.99
C ARG A 263 28.25 -3.03 -0.14
N LEU A 264 28.57 -4.17 -0.74
CA LEU A 264 29.14 -5.31 -0.05
C LEU A 264 30.45 -4.96 0.68
N ASP A 265 31.31 -4.15 0.07
CA ASP A 265 32.59 -3.72 0.63
C ASP A 265 32.47 -2.76 1.83
N ARG A 266 31.27 -2.20 2.07
CA ARG A 266 30.98 -1.29 3.18
C ARG A 266 30.28 -1.97 4.35
N LEU A 267 29.90 -3.24 4.20
CA LEU A 267 29.31 -4.03 5.27
C LEU A 267 30.42 -4.63 6.15
N SER A 268 30.21 -4.70 7.45
CA SER A 268 31.07 -5.47 8.36
C SER A 268 30.46 -6.85 8.66
N GLU A 269 29.14 -6.96 8.58
CA GLU A 269 28.37 -8.18 8.78
C GLU A 269 27.27 -8.27 7.72
N LEU A 270 26.76 -9.47 7.47
CA LEU A 270 25.61 -9.70 6.59
C LEU A 270 24.34 -9.80 7.46
N PRO A 271 23.49 -8.75 7.55
CA PRO A 271 22.34 -8.73 8.45
C PRO A 271 21.15 -9.50 7.86
N CYS A 272 21.33 -10.79 7.58
CA CYS A 272 20.31 -11.69 7.03
C CYS A 272 20.63 -13.14 7.38
N ASN A 273 19.58 -13.96 7.50
CA ASN A 273 19.69 -15.40 7.79
C ASN A 273 19.31 -16.27 6.58
N CYS A 274 19.38 -15.75 5.35
CA CYS A 274 19.09 -16.54 4.16
C CYS A 274 20.15 -17.65 3.95
N PRO A 275 19.90 -18.65 3.07
CA PRO A 275 20.87 -19.72 2.79
C PRO A 275 22.27 -19.27 2.35
N ILE A 276 22.42 -18.03 1.89
CA ILE A 276 23.72 -17.42 1.56
C ILE A 276 24.36 -16.84 2.83
N CYS A 277 23.68 -15.89 3.48
CA CYS A 277 24.21 -15.14 4.62
C CYS A 277 24.39 -15.96 5.90
N SER A 278 23.69 -17.10 6.02
CA SER A 278 23.88 -18.05 7.13
C SER A 278 25.14 -18.91 7.01
N ARG A 279 25.78 -18.94 5.83
CA ARG A 279 26.94 -19.80 5.53
C ARG A 279 28.21 -19.04 5.16
N LEU A 280 28.05 -17.82 4.63
CA LEU A 280 29.15 -17.00 4.12
C LEU A 280 29.24 -15.71 4.91
N SER A 281 30.46 -15.25 5.18
CA SER A 281 30.74 -13.90 5.67
C SER A 281 30.85 -12.89 4.54
N GLN A 282 30.93 -11.60 4.89
CA GLN A 282 31.21 -10.53 3.94
C GLN A 282 32.56 -10.73 3.23
N LYS A 283 33.59 -11.18 3.96
CA LYS A 283 34.90 -11.48 3.40
C LYS A 283 34.85 -12.64 2.43
N ASP A 284 34.16 -13.73 2.77
CA ASP A 284 34.02 -14.89 1.88
C ASP A 284 33.39 -14.48 0.54
N LEU A 285 32.35 -13.63 0.59
CA LEU A 285 31.75 -13.09 -0.63
C LEU A 285 32.72 -12.24 -1.42
N LEU A 286 33.51 -11.36 -0.78
CA LEU A 286 34.49 -10.52 -1.48
C LEU A 286 35.62 -11.33 -2.14
N ASP A 287 36.08 -12.39 -1.47
CA ASP A 287 37.17 -13.26 -1.92
C ASP A 287 36.73 -14.22 -3.06
N MET A 288 35.41 -14.39 -3.27
CA MET A 288 34.89 -15.19 -4.38
C MET A 288 35.16 -14.55 -5.76
N PRO A 289 35.29 -15.38 -6.83
CA PRO A 289 35.27 -14.90 -8.20
C PRO A 289 34.01 -14.08 -8.49
N LYS A 290 34.16 -12.99 -9.26
CA LYS A 290 33.06 -12.03 -9.52
C LYS A 290 31.76 -12.69 -9.93
N LYS A 291 31.79 -13.67 -10.85
CA LYS A 291 30.59 -14.39 -11.30
C LYS A 291 29.87 -15.13 -10.16
N ASN A 292 30.61 -15.79 -9.29
CA ASN A 292 30.04 -16.53 -8.15
C ASN A 292 29.49 -15.56 -7.09
N ARG A 293 30.19 -14.44 -6.88
CA ARG A 293 29.74 -13.36 -6.00
C ARG A 293 28.44 -12.71 -6.50
N GLU A 294 28.34 -12.42 -7.79
CA GLU A 294 27.12 -11.92 -8.42
C GLU A 294 25.96 -12.91 -8.25
N GLU A 295 26.19 -14.20 -8.46
CA GLU A 295 25.17 -15.21 -8.24
C GLU A 295 24.70 -15.25 -6.78
N ALA A 296 25.64 -15.29 -5.83
CA ALA A 296 25.34 -15.31 -4.39
C ALA A 296 24.54 -14.07 -3.95
N LEU A 297 24.93 -12.87 -4.40
CA LEU A 297 24.21 -11.63 -4.13
C LEU A 297 22.82 -11.60 -4.78
N ALA A 298 22.69 -12.11 -6.01
CA ALA A 298 21.39 -12.19 -6.69
C ALA A 298 20.43 -13.12 -5.94
N ARG A 299 20.92 -14.29 -5.48
CA ARG A 299 20.15 -15.21 -4.63
C ARG A 299 19.72 -14.55 -3.32
N HIS A 300 20.64 -13.87 -2.64
CA HIS A 300 20.31 -13.09 -1.43
C HIS A 300 19.21 -12.05 -1.70
N ASN A 301 19.36 -11.24 -2.75
CA ASN A 301 18.39 -10.19 -3.09
C ASN A 301 16.99 -10.78 -3.39
N LEU A 302 16.93 -11.95 -4.06
CA LEU A 302 15.67 -12.69 -4.26
C LEU A 302 15.07 -13.20 -2.95
N TYR A 303 15.88 -13.76 -2.03
CA TYR A 303 15.38 -14.18 -0.71
C TYR A 303 14.78 -13.00 0.07
N VAL A 304 15.42 -11.84 0.06
CA VAL A 304 14.93 -10.64 0.76
C VAL A 304 13.60 -10.17 0.17
N THR A 305 13.51 -10.04 -1.15
CA THR A 305 12.29 -9.58 -1.82
C THR A 305 11.13 -10.58 -1.69
N SER A 306 11.42 -11.89 -1.82
CA SER A 306 10.45 -12.96 -1.56
C SER A 306 9.96 -12.96 -0.10
N SER A 307 10.86 -12.77 0.86
CA SER A 307 10.49 -12.67 2.28
C SER A 307 9.63 -11.44 2.58
N GLU A 308 9.93 -10.29 1.96
CA GLU A 308 9.11 -9.09 2.13
C GLU A 308 7.70 -9.28 1.53
N MET A 309 7.59 -9.92 0.36
CA MET A 309 6.29 -10.26 -0.22
C MET A 309 5.46 -11.19 0.67
N ARG A 310 6.09 -12.16 1.33
CA ARG A 310 5.43 -13.00 2.34
C ARG A 310 4.98 -12.19 3.56
N ALA A 311 5.83 -11.29 4.07
CA ALA A 311 5.50 -10.43 5.20
C ALA A 311 4.30 -9.51 4.89
N ILE A 312 4.26 -8.93 3.69
CA ILE A 312 3.13 -8.11 3.24
C ILE A 312 1.84 -8.93 3.16
N ARG A 313 1.88 -10.14 2.58
CA ARG A 313 0.71 -11.03 2.53
C ARG A 313 0.23 -11.45 3.92
N GLN A 314 1.16 -11.66 4.85
CA GLN A 314 0.81 -11.93 6.24
C GLN A 314 0.16 -10.72 6.90
N ALA A 315 0.70 -9.52 6.69
CA ALA A 315 0.13 -8.29 7.23
C ALA A 315 -1.29 -8.01 6.71
N LEU A 316 -1.56 -8.28 5.42
CA LEU A 316 -2.90 -8.22 4.84
C LEU A 316 -3.90 -9.18 5.52
N ARG A 317 -3.46 -10.39 5.89
CA ARG A 317 -4.30 -11.40 6.57
C ARG A 317 -4.73 -10.96 7.95
N GLU A 318 -3.79 -10.41 8.71
CA GLU A 318 -3.98 -10.09 10.12
C GLU A 318 -4.35 -8.62 10.39
N GLY A 319 -4.50 -7.81 9.33
CA GLY A 319 -4.87 -6.39 9.45
C GLY A 319 -3.76 -5.52 10.08
N SER A 320 -2.49 -5.78 9.75
CA SER A 320 -1.31 -5.07 10.27
C SER A 320 -0.48 -4.37 9.20
N LEU A 321 -1.03 -4.17 7.99
CA LEU A 321 -0.33 -3.55 6.87
C LEU A 321 0.05 -2.10 7.18
N TRP A 322 -0.80 -1.38 7.93
CA TRP A 322 -0.47 -0.02 8.36
C TRP A 322 0.83 0.03 9.17
N GLU A 323 0.96 -0.83 10.19
CA GLU A 323 2.14 -0.95 11.04
C GLU A 323 3.38 -1.31 10.22
N LEU A 324 3.23 -2.22 9.24
CA LEU A 324 4.32 -2.59 8.33
C LEU A 324 4.76 -1.39 7.48
N VAL A 325 3.82 -0.65 6.87
CA VAL A 325 4.11 0.57 6.10
C VAL A 325 4.79 1.61 6.96
N GLU A 326 4.26 1.85 8.15
CA GLU A 326 4.76 2.84 9.08
C GLU A 326 6.21 2.50 9.49
N THR A 327 6.50 1.23 9.78
CA THR A 327 7.86 0.75 10.07
C THR A 327 8.79 0.92 8.87
N ARG A 328 8.37 0.49 7.67
CA ARG A 328 9.19 0.59 6.45
C ARG A 328 9.46 2.04 6.05
N SER A 329 8.52 2.95 6.29
CA SER A 329 8.65 4.36 5.93
C SER A 329 9.86 5.06 6.58
N ARG A 330 10.28 4.59 7.75
CA ARG A 330 11.43 5.11 8.51
C ARG A 330 12.79 4.66 7.94
N SER A 331 12.79 3.90 6.85
CA SER A 331 14.00 3.44 6.17
C SER A 331 14.74 4.56 5.43
N HIS A 332 14.03 5.58 4.92
CA HIS A 332 14.62 6.68 4.17
C HIS A 332 13.78 7.97 4.29
N PRO A 333 14.37 9.17 4.41
CA PRO A 333 13.62 10.43 4.54
C PRO A 333 12.59 10.67 3.43
N LYS A 334 12.93 10.34 2.18
CA LYS A 334 11.98 10.46 1.05
C LYS A 334 10.82 9.47 1.09
N LEU A 335 11.04 8.29 1.67
CA LEU A 335 9.97 7.33 1.89
C LEU A 335 9.06 7.80 3.03
N TYR A 336 9.63 8.42 4.07
CA TYR A 336 8.87 9.09 5.11
C TYR A 336 8.07 10.31 4.60
N GLU A 337 8.61 11.10 3.67
CA GLU A 337 7.86 12.14 2.96
C GLU A 337 6.63 11.57 2.24
N ALA A 338 6.75 10.39 1.63
CA ALA A 338 5.63 9.68 1.00
C ALA A 338 4.62 9.15 2.03
N PHE A 339 5.08 8.64 3.17
CA PHE A 339 4.19 8.28 4.28
C PHE A 339 3.39 9.51 4.79
N LYS A 340 4.04 10.68 4.92
CA LYS A 340 3.34 11.93 5.25
C LYS A 340 2.33 12.33 4.15
N ARG A 341 2.63 12.02 2.88
CA ARG A 341 1.74 12.29 1.74
C ARG A 341 0.44 11.48 1.83
N LEU A 342 0.43 10.32 2.50
CA LEU A 342 -0.80 9.54 2.74
C LEU A 342 -1.89 10.36 3.44
N GLY A 343 -1.51 11.36 4.25
CA GLY A 343 -2.46 12.26 4.92
C GLY A 343 -3.35 13.08 3.96
N LYS A 344 -2.94 13.25 2.69
CA LYS A 344 -3.77 13.86 1.62
C LYS A 344 -4.89 12.92 1.16
N TYR A 345 -4.75 11.63 1.42
CA TYR A 345 -5.59 10.55 0.89
C TYR A 345 -6.29 9.75 2.01
N THR A 346 -6.45 10.34 3.19
CA THR A 346 -7.15 9.68 4.32
C THR A 346 -8.51 9.15 3.95
N ASN A 347 -9.33 9.92 3.23
CA ASN A 347 -10.66 9.45 2.78
C ASN A 347 -10.56 8.26 1.83
N TYR A 348 -9.59 8.26 0.90
CA TYR A 348 -9.40 7.12 -0.01
C TYR A 348 -9.01 5.86 0.74
N LEU A 349 -8.08 5.97 1.69
CA LEU A 349 -7.66 4.84 2.51
C LEU A 349 -8.83 4.35 3.39
N GLU A 350 -9.56 5.26 4.02
CA GLU A 350 -10.70 4.93 4.90
C GLU A 350 -11.86 4.25 4.17
N GLU A 351 -12.18 4.70 2.95
CA GLU A 351 -13.23 4.13 2.11
C GLU A 351 -12.92 2.70 1.64
N ASN A 352 -11.64 2.36 1.53
CA ASN A 352 -11.19 1.04 1.04
C ASN A 352 -10.84 0.07 2.16
N ASP A 353 -10.51 0.59 3.34
CA ASP A 353 -10.17 -0.16 4.54
C ASP A 353 -11.40 -0.87 5.13
N PRO A 354 -11.30 -2.15 5.55
CA PRO A 354 -12.41 -2.84 6.20
C PRO A 354 -12.80 -2.18 7.53
N VAL A 355 -14.09 -2.20 7.87
CA VAL A 355 -14.54 -1.68 9.19
C VAL A 355 -13.94 -2.49 10.33
N ILE A 356 -13.91 -3.82 10.17
CA ILE A 356 -13.27 -4.79 11.05
C ILE A 356 -12.59 -5.83 10.15
N GLY A 357 -11.32 -6.14 10.40
CA GLY A 357 -10.58 -7.20 9.70
C GLY A 357 -11.08 -8.60 10.07
N LYS A 358 -10.64 -9.64 9.33
CA LYS A 358 -11.03 -11.03 9.63
C LYS A 358 -10.54 -11.49 11.01
N GLU A 359 -9.34 -11.07 11.39
CA GLU A 359 -8.73 -11.34 12.68
C GLU A 359 -8.44 -10.00 13.38
N PRO A 360 -9.40 -9.41 14.10
CA PRO A 360 -9.21 -8.11 14.73
C PRO A 360 -8.09 -8.17 15.76
N ARG A 361 -7.11 -7.27 15.63
CA ARG A 361 -5.99 -7.10 16.57
C ARG A 361 -5.97 -5.70 17.12
N GLY A 362 -5.26 -5.53 18.24
CA GLY A 362 -4.99 -4.21 18.80
C GLY A 362 -4.20 -3.36 17.81
N ILE A 363 -4.69 -2.16 17.50
CA ILE A 363 -4.00 -1.24 16.59
C ILE A 363 -2.91 -0.45 17.32
N PHE A 364 -1.80 -0.13 16.65
CA PHE A 364 -0.71 0.61 17.26
C PHE A 364 -0.67 2.09 16.82
N ILE A 365 -0.60 2.98 17.81
CA ILE A 365 -0.50 4.42 17.62
C ILE A 365 0.82 4.89 18.22
N TYR A 366 1.78 5.20 17.35
CA TYR A 366 3.13 5.59 17.77
C TYR A 366 3.25 7.08 18.03
N ASP A 367 2.69 7.89 17.13
CA ASP A 367 2.80 9.34 17.19
C ASP A 367 1.67 10.00 16.39
N ARG A 368 1.73 11.33 16.22
CA ARG A 368 0.76 12.12 15.45
C ARG A 368 0.48 11.58 14.04
N ARG A 369 1.47 10.92 13.42
CA ARG A 369 1.35 10.36 12.07
C ARG A 369 0.54 9.07 12.04
N SER A 370 0.45 8.33 13.14
CA SER A 370 -0.45 7.17 13.22
C SER A 370 -1.93 7.61 13.26
N LEU A 371 -2.24 8.87 13.63
CA LEU A 371 -3.62 9.37 13.70
C LEU A 371 -4.32 9.54 12.34
N ILE A 372 -3.58 9.47 11.23
CA ILE A 372 -4.19 9.51 9.88
C ILE A 372 -4.63 8.13 9.39
N ARG A 373 -4.50 7.07 10.20
CA ARG A 373 -4.98 5.74 9.87
C ARG A 373 -6.51 5.67 9.76
N PRO A 374 -7.05 4.80 8.89
CA PRO A 374 -8.48 4.68 8.64
C PRO A 374 -9.36 4.56 9.88
N GLU A 375 -8.99 3.75 10.86
CA GLU A 375 -9.83 3.42 12.01
C GLU A 375 -10.05 4.64 12.91
N VAL A 376 -9.00 5.46 13.11
CA VAL A 376 -9.08 6.73 13.84
C VAL A 376 -9.92 7.75 13.08
N ILE A 377 -9.68 7.90 11.77
CA ILE A 377 -10.43 8.84 10.92
C ILE A 377 -11.92 8.46 10.86
N ARG A 378 -12.22 7.17 10.68
CA ARG A 378 -13.56 6.61 10.63
C ARG A 378 -14.33 6.87 11.91
N HIS A 379 -13.74 6.58 13.07
CA HIS A 379 -14.37 6.84 14.36
C HIS A 379 -14.69 8.33 14.53
N ARG A 380 -13.70 9.20 14.33
CA ARG A 380 -13.87 10.66 14.49
C ARG A 380 -14.92 11.25 13.56
N LYS A 381 -15.12 10.65 12.38
CA LYS A 381 -16.19 11.02 11.45
C LYS A 381 -17.55 10.49 11.93
N ARG A 382 -17.66 9.18 12.17
CA ARG A 382 -18.92 8.52 12.53
C ARG A 382 -19.48 8.98 13.87
N ILE A 383 -18.63 9.32 14.83
CA ILE A 383 -19.09 9.80 16.14
C ILE A 383 -19.80 11.17 16.07
N ILE A 384 -19.55 11.93 15.00
CA ILE A 384 -20.23 13.21 14.75
C ILE A 384 -21.43 13.04 13.83
N GLU A 385 -21.30 12.21 12.79
CA GLU A 385 -22.31 12.08 11.73
C GLU A 385 -23.41 11.07 12.06
N ASN A 386 -23.08 9.99 12.78
CA ASN A 386 -23.93 8.81 12.91
C ASN A 386 -24.29 8.45 14.37
N TYR A 387 -23.78 9.21 15.34
CA TYR A 387 -24.09 9.00 16.76
C TYR A 387 -24.98 10.12 17.27
N SER A 388 -25.95 9.76 18.10
CA SER A 388 -26.73 10.69 18.91
C SER A 388 -26.82 10.16 20.33
N ARG A 389 -26.72 11.07 21.31
CA ARG A 389 -26.87 10.74 22.72
C ARG A 389 -28.21 10.04 22.95
N PRO A 390 -28.32 9.12 23.91
CA PRO A 390 -29.61 8.56 24.25
C PRO A 390 -30.55 9.67 24.73
N VAL A 391 -31.84 9.57 24.35
CA VAL A 391 -32.83 10.65 24.53
C VAL A 391 -32.94 11.10 25.97
N CYS A 392 -32.95 10.15 26.92
CA CYS A 392 -33.04 10.44 28.35
C CYS A 392 -31.81 11.14 28.94
N LYS A 393 -30.65 11.11 28.26
CA LYS A 393 -29.39 11.63 28.80
C LYS A 393 -29.16 13.10 28.42
N GLU A 394 -29.80 14.04 29.10
CA GLU A 394 -29.74 15.47 28.76
C GLU A 394 -28.47 16.21 29.21
N ILE A 395 -27.72 15.67 30.18
CA ILE A 395 -26.51 16.28 30.73
C ILE A 395 -25.28 15.51 30.25
N GLY A 396 -24.34 16.18 29.58
CA GLY A 396 -23.10 15.57 29.10
C GLY A 396 -21.97 15.68 30.13
N VAL A 397 -21.35 14.56 30.51
CA VAL A 397 -20.18 14.52 31.39
C VAL A 397 -19.01 13.90 30.63
N PHE A 398 -17.94 14.65 30.46
CA PHE A 398 -16.77 14.26 29.67
C PHE A 398 -15.57 14.02 30.58
N LEU A 399 -15.14 12.77 30.72
CA LEU A 399 -13.98 12.34 31.49
C LEU A 399 -12.75 12.19 30.59
N GLN A 400 -11.56 12.51 31.07
CA GLN A 400 -10.34 12.17 30.33
C GLN A 400 -10.21 10.65 30.15
N ASN A 401 -9.65 10.21 29.02
CA ASN A 401 -9.40 8.79 28.76
C ASN A 401 -8.54 8.19 29.89
N PRO A 402 -9.06 7.21 30.65
CA PRO A 402 -8.28 6.51 31.66
C PRO A 402 -7.27 5.56 30.99
N PRO A 403 -6.20 5.15 31.70
CA PRO A 403 -5.24 4.19 31.17
C PRO A 403 -5.83 2.78 30.97
N GLU A 404 -6.81 2.40 31.80
CA GLU A 404 -7.48 1.11 31.74
C GLU A 404 -8.51 1.07 30.60
N LYS A 405 -8.45 0.03 29.76
CA LYS A 405 -9.39 -0.21 28.66
C LYS A 405 -10.10 -1.55 28.85
N PRO A 406 -11.40 -1.65 28.50
CA PRO A 406 -12.28 -0.56 28.11
C PRO A 406 -12.50 0.43 29.27
N TYR A 407 -12.67 1.71 28.94
CA TYR A 407 -12.72 2.81 29.91
C TYR A 407 -13.81 2.66 30.97
N ILE A 408 -14.90 1.97 30.64
CA ILE A 408 -15.99 1.67 31.59
C ILE A 408 -15.57 0.78 32.78
N ARG A 409 -14.39 0.14 32.71
CA ARG A 409 -13.82 -0.63 33.83
C ARG A 409 -12.98 0.22 34.77
N SER A 410 -12.62 1.43 34.35
CA SER A 410 -11.73 2.29 35.11
C SER A 410 -12.37 2.79 36.40
N LYS A 411 -11.52 3.12 37.38
CA LYS A 411 -11.96 3.72 38.64
C LYS A 411 -12.71 5.04 38.42
N GLU A 412 -12.24 5.87 37.49
CA GLU A 412 -12.84 7.17 37.14
C GLU A 412 -14.30 7.02 36.69
N TYR A 413 -14.60 6.00 35.89
CA TYR A 413 -15.97 5.71 35.49
C TYR A 413 -16.83 5.23 36.67
N GLN A 414 -16.28 4.33 37.50
CA GLN A 414 -16.98 3.82 38.68
C GLN A 414 -17.28 4.92 39.70
N ASP A 415 -16.36 5.88 39.87
CA ASP A 415 -16.55 7.03 40.75
C ASP A 415 -17.60 8.01 40.19
N ALA A 416 -17.60 8.23 38.86
CA ALA A 416 -18.67 8.98 38.21
C ALA A 416 -20.06 8.35 38.42
N LEU A 417 -20.19 7.02 38.31
CA LEU A 417 -21.47 6.33 38.54
C LEU A 417 -21.98 6.46 39.99
N LYS A 418 -21.09 6.58 40.99
CA LYS A 418 -21.50 6.79 42.40
C LYS A 418 -21.96 8.23 42.66
N ILE A 419 -21.49 9.18 41.85
CA ILE A 419 -21.73 10.61 42.03
C ILE A 419 -22.96 11.06 41.25
N LEU A 420 -23.14 10.55 40.04
CA LEU A 420 -24.16 10.99 39.10
C LEU A 420 -25.44 10.15 39.26
N PRO A 421 -26.62 10.77 39.46
CA PRO A 421 -27.91 10.07 39.44
C PRO A 421 -28.10 9.23 38.17
N GLU A 422 -28.84 8.12 38.27
CA GLU A 422 -29.25 7.39 37.08
C GLU A 422 -30.21 8.24 36.22
N GLY A 423 -30.25 7.96 34.92
CA GLY A 423 -31.28 8.49 34.03
C GLY A 423 -30.89 9.68 33.15
N GLU A 424 -30.31 10.77 33.68
CA GLU A 424 -30.12 12.01 32.88
C GLU A 424 -28.68 12.29 32.39
N PHE A 425 -27.68 11.56 32.91
CA PHE A 425 -26.27 11.81 32.59
C PHE A 425 -25.75 10.90 31.47
N HIS A 426 -25.17 11.52 30.45
CA HIS A 426 -24.43 10.85 29.38
C HIS A 426 -22.93 10.95 29.69
N ILE A 427 -22.32 9.83 30.07
CA ILE A 427 -20.89 9.78 30.36
C ILE A 427 -20.14 9.47 29.07
N CYS A 428 -19.23 10.36 28.70
CA CYS A 428 -18.32 10.21 27.58
C CYS A 428 -16.88 10.31 28.07
N PHE A 429 -15.98 9.61 27.39
CA PHE A 429 -14.54 9.77 27.56
C PHE A 429 -14.00 10.67 26.44
N TYR A 430 -12.91 11.37 26.72
CA TYR A 430 -12.21 12.15 25.72
C TYR A 430 -10.70 12.08 25.84
N GLY A 431 -10.01 12.06 24.71
CA GLY A 431 -8.56 11.99 24.67
C GLY A 431 -8.03 11.34 23.40
N GLU A 432 -6.71 11.15 23.38
CA GLU A 432 -6.03 10.45 22.30
C GLU A 432 -6.34 8.94 22.33
N PRO A 433 -6.41 8.26 21.18
CA PRO A 433 -6.28 8.78 19.80
C PRO A 433 -7.62 9.13 19.14
N PHE A 434 -8.74 8.83 19.79
CA PHE A 434 -10.07 8.80 19.16
C PHE A 434 -10.90 10.08 19.33
N GLY A 435 -10.45 11.06 20.10
CA GLY A 435 -11.24 12.24 20.40
C GLY A 435 -12.28 11.88 21.46
N VAL A 436 -13.57 11.78 21.08
CA VAL A 436 -14.66 11.47 22.03
C VAL A 436 -15.11 10.01 21.89
N VAL A 437 -15.31 9.34 23.01
CA VAL A 437 -15.80 7.95 23.10
C VAL A 437 -16.94 7.88 24.12
N PRO A 438 -18.20 7.76 23.71
CA PRO A 438 -19.31 7.46 24.62
C PRO A 438 -19.09 6.16 25.38
N SER A 439 -19.55 6.10 26.63
CA SER A 439 -19.38 4.91 27.48
C SER A 439 -19.95 3.64 26.84
N GLU A 440 -21.05 3.77 26.10
CA GLU A 440 -21.77 2.72 25.38
C GLU A 440 -20.94 2.08 24.26
N LEU A 441 -19.93 2.80 23.76
CA LEU A 441 -19.05 2.34 22.68
C LEU A 441 -17.68 1.88 23.18
N SER A 442 -17.39 1.98 24.48
CA SER A 442 -16.04 1.77 25.02
C SER A 442 -15.45 0.39 24.73
N GLU A 443 -16.29 -0.65 24.61
CA GLU A 443 -15.87 -2.02 24.28
C GLU A 443 -15.79 -2.30 22.77
N THR A 444 -16.21 -1.36 21.92
CA THR A 444 -16.30 -1.54 20.47
C THR A 444 -14.94 -1.34 19.80
N PHE A 445 -14.60 -2.15 18.80
CA PHE A 445 -13.38 -1.97 18.01
C PHE A 445 -13.36 -0.62 17.27
N PRO A 446 -12.24 0.11 17.25
CA PRO A 446 -10.93 -0.15 17.89
C PRO A 446 -10.74 0.52 19.27
N LEU A 447 -11.81 0.92 19.95
CA LEU A 447 -11.80 1.87 21.08
C LEU A 447 -11.24 1.29 22.38
N SER A 448 -11.16 -0.03 22.49
CA SER A 448 -10.44 -0.72 23.58
C SER A 448 -9.27 -1.58 23.07
N GLN A 449 -9.25 -1.93 21.78
CA GLN A 449 -8.22 -2.74 21.14
C GLN A 449 -7.18 -1.84 20.48
N TYR A 450 -6.40 -1.13 21.29
CA TYR A 450 -5.29 -0.33 20.79
C TYR A 450 -4.19 -0.13 21.84
N GLU A 451 -2.97 0.09 21.37
CA GLU A 451 -1.87 0.60 22.18
C GLU A 451 -1.43 1.95 21.64
N CYS A 452 -1.22 2.93 22.52
CA CYS A 452 -0.87 4.29 22.14
C CYS A 452 0.30 4.80 22.98
N SER A 453 1.34 5.28 22.30
CA SER A 453 2.39 6.05 22.96
C SER A 453 1.80 7.33 23.55
N GLN A 454 2.35 7.80 24.66
CA GLN A 454 1.95 9.07 25.24
C GLN A 454 2.32 10.24 24.32
N GLY A 455 1.44 11.24 24.23
CA GLY A 455 1.74 12.53 23.62
C GLY A 455 1.77 12.53 22.09
N THR A 456 0.70 12.07 21.43
CA THR A 456 0.58 12.22 19.97
C THR A 456 0.37 13.69 19.55
N GLY A 457 0.06 14.59 20.49
CA GLY A 457 -0.07 16.02 20.25
C GLY A 457 -1.36 16.35 19.50
N MET A 458 -2.41 15.55 19.71
CA MET A 458 -3.74 15.74 19.16
C MET A 458 -4.48 16.82 19.94
N ASP A 459 -5.06 17.79 19.21
CA ASP A 459 -6.00 18.74 19.81
C ASP A 459 -7.40 18.12 19.84
N VAL A 460 -7.79 17.61 21.00
CA VAL A 460 -9.12 17.00 21.25
C VAL A 460 -10.23 18.03 21.44
N SER A 461 -9.90 19.31 21.69
CA SER A 461 -10.87 20.39 21.95
C SER A 461 -11.79 20.61 20.77
N ARG A 462 -11.30 20.38 19.54
CA ARG A 462 -12.10 20.48 18.33
C ARG A 462 -13.13 19.35 18.23
N ASP A 463 -12.73 18.12 18.58
CA ASP A 463 -13.62 16.95 18.49
C ASP A 463 -14.71 17.03 19.57
N LEU A 464 -14.35 17.41 20.80
CA LEU A 464 -15.29 17.70 21.89
C LEU A 464 -16.32 18.76 21.48
N ARG A 465 -15.88 19.93 20.98
CA ARG A 465 -16.79 21.00 20.53
C ARG A 465 -17.81 20.53 19.51
N LYS A 466 -17.35 19.77 18.50
CA LYS A 466 -18.24 19.23 17.46
C LYS A 466 -19.24 18.23 18.05
N PHE A 467 -18.77 17.33 18.90
CA PHE A 467 -19.62 16.30 19.51
C PHE A 467 -20.67 16.91 20.44
N ILE A 468 -20.28 17.85 21.31
CA ILE A 468 -21.19 18.57 22.20
C ILE A 468 -22.28 19.28 21.39
N ARG A 469 -21.88 20.02 20.34
CA ARG A 469 -22.82 20.73 19.47
C ARG A 469 -23.79 19.78 18.75
N ALA A 470 -23.30 18.64 18.28
CA ALA A 470 -24.11 17.65 17.55
C ALA A 470 -25.18 16.97 18.42
N ASN A 471 -24.96 16.92 19.74
CA ASN A 471 -25.82 16.18 20.67
C ASN A 471 -26.74 17.07 21.53
N SER A 472 -26.61 18.40 21.44
CA SER A 472 -27.52 19.37 22.08
C SER A 472 -27.85 19.03 23.54
N TYR A 473 -26.81 18.89 24.37
CA TYR A 473 -26.98 18.71 25.82
C TYR A 473 -27.57 19.98 26.46
N ARG A 474 -28.39 19.82 27.51
CA ARG A 474 -28.90 20.91 28.35
C ARG A 474 -27.77 21.56 29.15
N LYS A 475 -26.87 20.73 29.68
CA LYS A 475 -25.71 21.14 30.49
C LYS A 475 -24.53 20.24 30.16
N VAL A 476 -23.32 20.79 30.22
CA VAL A 476 -22.09 20.06 29.87
C VAL A 476 -21.03 20.30 30.93
N PHE A 477 -20.48 19.20 31.46
CA PHE A 477 -19.35 19.18 32.37
C PHE A 477 -18.16 18.51 31.72
N ILE A 478 -17.00 19.16 31.73
CA ILE A 478 -15.72 18.61 31.25
C ILE A 478 -14.81 18.45 32.45
N ILE A 479 -14.45 17.22 32.78
CA ILE A 479 -13.55 16.92 33.89
C ILE A 479 -12.11 16.94 33.35
N ASP A 480 -11.43 18.05 33.58
CA ASP A 480 -10.04 18.31 33.18
C ASP A 480 -9.22 18.79 34.38
N PRO A 481 -8.49 17.87 35.06
CA PRO A 481 -7.65 18.21 36.21
C PRO A 481 -6.62 19.31 35.92
N GLY A 482 -6.15 19.41 34.67
CA GLY A 482 -5.20 20.42 34.23
C GLY A 482 -5.83 21.77 33.87
N SER A 483 -7.17 21.85 33.81
CA SER A 483 -7.92 23.03 33.35
C SER A 483 -7.39 23.60 32.02
N SER A 484 -6.97 22.70 31.12
CA SER A 484 -6.33 22.99 29.85
C SER A 484 -7.34 23.19 28.70
N ILE A 485 -8.56 22.65 28.85
CA ILE A 485 -9.61 22.68 27.85
C ILE A 485 -10.71 23.66 28.26
N MET A 486 -10.97 24.63 27.39
CA MET A 486 -12.06 25.59 27.53
C MET A 486 -12.98 25.47 26.32
N ILE A 487 -14.25 25.13 26.56
CA ILE A 487 -15.29 25.02 25.54
C ILE A 487 -16.44 25.95 25.92
N GLU A 488 -16.81 26.83 25.00
CA GLU A 488 -17.95 27.73 25.17
C GLU A 488 -19.24 26.94 25.46
N GLY A 489 -19.95 27.33 26.51
CA GLY A 489 -21.18 26.64 26.96
C GLY A 489 -20.95 25.36 27.77
N ALA A 490 -19.70 25.00 28.08
CA ALA A 490 -19.35 23.89 28.96
C ALA A 490 -18.66 24.38 30.24
N MET A 491 -18.93 23.72 31.36
CA MET A 491 -18.26 23.95 32.64
C MET A 491 -17.05 23.01 32.73
N THR A 492 -15.84 23.57 32.73
CA THR A 492 -14.62 22.79 32.96
C THR A 492 -14.34 22.71 34.47
N LEU A 493 -14.32 21.49 34.99
CA LEU A 493 -14.11 21.18 36.41
C LEU A 493 -12.83 20.37 36.59
N ARG A 494 -12.23 20.42 37.78
CA ARG A 494 -10.99 19.69 38.06
C ARG A 494 -11.25 18.26 38.48
N SER A 495 -12.38 18.01 39.13
CA SER A 495 -12.76 16.69 39.62
C SER A 495 -14.22 16.37 39.35
N ILE A 496 -14.55 15.08 39.29
CA ILE A 496 -15.93 14.62 39.12
C ILE A 496 -16.82 14.99 40.31
N GLU A 497 -16.25 15.10 41.52
CA GLU A 497 -16.92 15.51 42.73
C GLU A 497 -17.47 16.94 42.64
N ASP A 498 -16.79 17.82 41.90
CA ASP A 498 -17.18 19.22 41.71
C ASP A 498 -18.51 19.35 40.96
N VAL A 499 -18.94 18.29 40.24
CA VAL A 499 -20.23 18.28 39.54
C VAL A 499 -21.38 18.43 40.53
N ARG A 500 -21.30 17.82 41.72
CA ARG A 500 -22.39 17.85 42.73
C ARG A 500 -22.81 19.27 43.09
N GLY A 501 -21.84 20.15 43.32
CA GLY A 501 -22.11 21.56 43.67
C GLY A 501 -22.85 22.33 42.59
N HIS A 502 -22.87 21.83 41.36
CA HIS A 502 -23.53 22.42 40.21
C HIS A 502 -24.81 21.67 39.81
N LEU A 503 -25.16 20.56 40.47
CA LEU A 503 -26.45 19.87 40.25
C LEU A 503 -27.57 20.54 41.04
N ASP A 504 -27.25 21.09 42.21
CA ASP A 504 -28.22 21.68 43.14
C ASP A 504 -28.67 23.10 42.75
N GLU A 505 -27.98 23.77 41.83
CA GLU A 505 -28.32 25.14 41.38
C GLU A 505 -29.55 25.23 40.46
N ASP A 506 -30.06 24.08 39.98
CA ASP A 506 -31.21 24.00 39.05
C ASP A 506 -32.53 23.57 39.73
N ASN A 507 -32.57 23.47 41.06
CA ASN A 507 -33.80 23.17 41.82
C ASN A 507 -34.32 24.47 42.49
N PRO A 508 -35.29 25.19 41.90
CA PRO A 508 -35.85 26.41 42.48
C PRO A 508 -36.61 26.19 43.79
#